data_AF-A0A6I2VXW4-F1
#
_entry.id   AF-A0A6I2VXW4-F1
#
_cell.length_a   1.000
_cell.length_b   1.000
_cell.length_c   1.000
_cell.angle_alpha   90.00
_cell.angle_beta   90.00
_cell.angle_gamma   90.00
#
_symmetry.space_group_name_H-M   'P 1'
#
loop_
_entity.id
_entity.type
_entity.pdbx_description
1 polymer ?
#
loop_
_entity_poly.entity_id
_entity_poly.type
_entity_poly.pdbx_seq_one_letter_code
_entity_poly.pdbx_strand_id
1 'polypeptide(L)'
;MAHSSRQLGDLRAPELPSALTRDSIILLPLGAIEQHGPHLPLNTDFVVADAVANAAVKEFGEETQAWILPTLPFTKSNEHAWSGGTMWLSAQTMMSVLDDIARSVASTSARKILFVNGHGGNSALTAMMNREIRLKYGLQTFLAHPHMPADQGGS
;
A
#
# COMPACT_ATOMS: atom_id res chain seq x y z
N MET A 1 9.38 -9.81 24.10
CA MET A 1 10.50 -9.13 23.42
C MET A 1 9.95 -7.85 22.83
N ALA A 2 10.66 -6.71 22.93
CA ALA A 2 10.19 -5.49 22.30
C ALA A 2 10.23 -5.70 20.78
N HIS A 3 9.06 -5.80 20.14
CA HIS A 3 9.00 -5.81 18.68
C HIS A 3 9.59 -4.49 18.20
N SER A 4 10.76 -4.52 17.55
CA SER A 4 11.23 -3.32 16.87
C SER A 4 10.18 -2.95 15.85
N SER A 5 9.74 -1.70 15.86
CA SER A 5 8.82 -1.19 14.85
C SER A 5 9.33 -1.56 13.46
N ARG A 6 8.52 -2.28 12.70
CA ARG A 6 8.81 -2.64 11.29
C ARG A 6 8.34 -1.54 10.33
N GLN A 7 8.15 -0.34 10.85
CA GLN A 7 7.92 0.85 10.05
C GLN A 7 9.25 1.27 9.42
N LEU A 8 9.31 1.34 8.09
CA LEU A 8 10.52 1.72 7.39
C LEU A 8 10.98 3.14 7.77
N GLY A 9 10.00 4.03 8.01
CA GLY A 9 10.26 5.42 8.40
C GLY A 9 10.90 5.59 9.79
N ASP A 10 10.87 4.56 10.63
CA ASP A 10 11.50 4.57 11.95
C ASP A 10 13.00 4.25 11.87
N LEU A 11 13.47 3.73 10.73
CA LEU A 11 14.88 3.48 10.48
C LEU A 11 15.63 4.77 10.20
N ARG A 12 16.84 4.86 10.76
CA ARG A 12 17.82 5.87 10.42
C ARG A 12 18.56 5.43 9.16
N ALA A 13 18.97 6.38 8.32
CA ALA A 13 19.66 6.06 7.06
C ALA A 13 20.86 5.08 7.21
N PRO A 14 21.71 5.16 8.26
CA PRO A 14 22.80 4.19 8.45
C PRO A 14 22.35 2.75 8.76
N GLU A 15 21.10 2.54 9.17
CA GLU A 15 20.54 1.22 9.50
C GLU A 15 20.01 0.49 8.25
N LEU A 16 19.73 1.22 7.17
CA LEU A 16 19.15 0.63 5.95
C LEU A 16 19.99 -0.53 5.36
N PRO A 17 21.33 -0.46 5.27
CA PRO A 17 22.13 -1.55 4.69
C PRO A 17 22.05 -2.86 5.48
N SER A 18 21.80 -2.81 6.80
CA SER A 18 21.65 -4.00 7.64
C SER A 18 20.19 -4.42 7.81
N ALA A 19 19.24 -3.48 7.71
CA ALA A 19 17.81 -3.74 7.86
C ALA A 19 17.16 -4.31 6.58
N LEU A 20 17.61 -3.89 5.40
CA LEU A 20 17.05 -4.30 4.12
C LEU A 20 17.99 -5.22 3.34
N THR A 21 17.43 -6.32 2.85
CA THR A 21 18.09 -7.24 1.94
C THR A 21 17.31 -7.30 0.62
N ARG A 22 17.82 -8.06 -0.36
CA ARG A 22 17.09 -8.32 -1.61
C ARG A 22 15.79 -9.08 -1.40
N ASP A 23 15.65 -9.79 -0.28
CA ASP A 23 14.46 -10.55 0.05
C ASP A 23 13.39 -9.74 0.79
N SER A 24 13.74 -8.56 1.27
CA SER A 24 12.82 -7.67 1.99
C SER A 24 11.62 -7.26 1.14
N ILE A 25 10.46 -7.25 1.79
CA ILE A 25 9.16 -6.85 1.22
C ILE A 25 8.79 -5.49 1.77
N ILE A 26 8.56 -4.52 0.90
CA ILE A 26 8.02 -3.21 1.29
C ILE A 26 6.50 -3.24 1.10
N LEU A 27 5.75 -3.12 2.19
CA LEU A 27 4.30 -2.96 2.15
C LEU A 27 3.96 -1.49 1.99
N LEU A 28 3.09 -1.18 1.02
CA LEU A 28 2.46 0.12 0.88
C LEU A 28 0.94 -0.04 1.00
N PRO A 29 0.35 0.31 2.16
CA PRO A 29 -1.09 0.28 2.31
C PRO A 29 -1.73 1.46 1.56
N LEU A 30 -2.84 1.20 0.88
CA LEU A 30 -3.58 2.16 0.06
C LEU A 30 -4.99 2.32 0.67
N GLY A 31 -5.23 3.46 1.31
CA GLY A 31 -6.55 3.84 1.84
C GLY A 31 -7.35 4.71 0.88
N ALA A 32 -8.43 5.29 1.38
CA ALA A 32 -9.19 6.36 0.73
C ALA A 32 -9.94 7.19 1.78
N ILE A 33 -10.38 8.38 1.38
CA ILE A 33 -11.33 9.22 2.13
C ILE A 33 -12.60 9.35 1.29
N GLU A 34 -13.64 8.59 1.63
CA GLU A 34 -14.87 8.46 0.86
C GLU A 34 -16.07 8.01 1.70
N GLN A 35 -17.27 8.19 1.16
CA GLN A 35 -18.50 7.79 1.84
C GLN A 35 -18.59 6.27 2.05
N HIS A 36 -19.07 5.86 3.22
CA HIS A 36 -19.32 4.46 3.59
C HIS A 36 -20.74 4.30 4.16
N GLY A 37 -21.70 5.00 3.55
CA GLY A 37 -23.05 5.14 4.08
C GLY A 37 -23.12 5.99 5.37
N PRO A 38 -24.27 6.03 6.04
CA PRO A 38 -24.53 6.98 7.14
C PRO A 38 -23.90 6.60 8.50
N HIS A 39 -23.25 5.44 8.60
CA HIS A 39 -22.87 4.84 9.88
C HIS A 39 -21.34 4.68 10.05
N LEU A 40 -20.57 4.80 8.97
CA LEU A 40 -19.12 4.67 9.00
C LEU A 40 -18.45 6.01 8.66
N PRO A 41 -17.25 6.27 9.21
CA PRO A 41 -16.49 7.48 8.90
C PRO A 41 -15.91 7.42 7.47
N LEU A 42 -15.51 8.60 6.97
CA LEU A 42 -14.97 8.72 5.62
C LEU A 42 -13.64 7.98 5.42
N ASN A 43 -12.90 7.70 6.48
CA ASN A 43 -11.57 7.09 6.43
C ASN A 43 -11.57 5.57 6.65
N THR A 44 -12.71 4.90 6.49
CA THR A 44 -12.84 3.45 6.67
C THR A 44 -11.75 2.68 5.91
N ASP A 45 -11.57 2.94 4.62
CA ASP A 45 -10.57 2.29 3.78
C ASP A 45 -9.14 2.49 4.29
N PHE A 46 -8.82 3.70 4.76
CA PHE A 46 -7.54 3.99 5.38
C PHE A 46 -7.32 3.16 6.64
N VAL A 47 -8.28 3.17 7.57
CA VAL A 47 -8.17 2.45 8.85
C VAL A 47 -8.01 0.96 8.61
N VAL A 48 -8.78 0.39 7.68
CA VAL A 48 -8.73 -1.04 7.38
C VAL A 48 -7.40 -1.42 6.72
N ALA A 49 -6.96 -0.69 5.70
CA ALA A 49 -5.69 -0.96 5.01
C ALA A 49 -4.49 -0.86 5.97
N ASP A 50 -4.47 0.18 6.80
CA ASP A 50 -3.42 0.41 7.79
C ASP A 50 -3.40 -0.69 8.86
N ALA A 51 -4.55 -1.02 9.45
CA ALA A 51 -4.64 -2.03 10.49
C ALA A 51 -4.24 -3.43 9.99
N VAL A 52 -4.70 -3.81 8.78
CA VAL A 52 -4.37 -5.13 8.21
C VAL A 52 -2.89 -5.24 7.86
N ALA A 53 -2.29 -4.20 7.25
CA ALA A 53 -0.86 -4.21 6.96
C ALA A 53 -0.02 -4.31 8.24
N ASN A 54 -0.35 -3.52 9.26
CA ASN A 54 0.31 -3.58 10.55
C ASN A 54 0.17 -4.95 11.23
N ALA A 55 -1.02 -5.55 11.19
CA ALA A 55 -1.25 -6.89 11.75
C ALA A 55 -0.41 -7.95 11.01
N ALA A 56 -0.39 -7.93 9.67
CA ALA A 56 0.37 -8.87 8.87
C ALA A 56 1.88 -8.79 9.14
N VAL A 57 2.44 -7.59 9.25
CA VAL A 57 3.88 -7.42 9.53
C VAL A 57 4.20 -7.71 11.00
N LYS A 58 3.29 -7.44 11.93
CA LYS A 58 3.46 -7.86 13.32
C LYS A 58 3.56 -9.38 13.43
N GLU A 59 2.78 -10.12 12.67
CA GLU A 59 2.73 -11.58 12.72
C GLU A 59 3.85 -12.24 11.91
N PHE A 60 4.10 -11.78 10.68
CA PHE A 60 5.00 -12.45 9.73
C PHE A 60 6.24 -11.64 9.34
N GLY A 61 6.39 -10.41 9.86
CA GLY A 61 7.41 -9.48 9.37
C GLY A 61 8.85 -9.91 9.64
N GLU A 62 9.10 -10.68 10.70
CA GLU A 62 10.42 -11.24 10.98
C GLU A 62 10.82 -12.32 9.98
N GLU A 63 9.92 -13.26 9.72
CA GLU A 63 10.10 -14.35 8.78
C GLU A 63 10.25 -13.83 7.34
N THR A 64 9.39 -12.89 6.96
CA THR A 64 9.29 -12.39 5.58
C THR A 64 10.18 -11.18 5.29
N GLN A 65 10.90 -10.67 6.30
CA GLN A 65 11.64 -9.40 6.23
C GLN A 65 10.79 -8.25 5.69
N ALA A 66 9.54 -8.18 6.15
CA ALA A 66 8.58 -7.16 5.71
C ALA A 66 8.75 -5.85 6.49
N TRP A 67 8.59 -4.74 5.78
CA TRP A 67 8.62 -3.38 6.31
C TRP A 67 7.46 -2.57 5.75
N ILE A 68 6.89 -1.69 6.55
CA ILE A 68 5.73 -0.88 6.17
C ILE A 68 6.17 0.54 5.82
N LEU A 69 5.68 1.06 4.69
CA LEU A 69 5.64 2.49 4.40
C LEU A 69 4.36 3.11 4.97
N PRO A 70 4.36 4.42 5.28
CA PRO A 70 3.14 5.11 5.68
C PRO A 70 1.99 4.85 4.71
N THR A 71 0.82 4.50 5.26
CA THR A 71 -0.41 4.30 4.49
C THR A 71 -0.74 5.54 3.68
N LEU A 72 -1.02 5.39 2.38
CA LEU A 72 -1.48 6.49 1.55
C LEU A 72 -2.94 6.82 1.91
N PRO A 73 -3.23 8.03 2.44
CA PRO A 73 -4.58 8.39 2.88
C PRO A 73 -5.49 8.79 1.72
N PHE A 74 -4.92 9.30 0.63
CA PHE A 74 -5.65 9.74 -0.55
C PHE A 74 -5.23 8.92 -1.75
N THR A 75 -6.20 8.34 -2.44
CA THR A 75 -6.01 7.55 -3.66
C THR A 75 -7.09 7.92 -4.67
N LYS A 76 -7.21 7.16 -5.77
CA LYS A 76 -8.30 7.38 -6.72
C LYS A 76 -9.61 6.90 -6.07
N SER A 77 -10.61 7.79 -6.05
CA SER A 77 -11.94 7.58 -5.44
C SER A 77 -13.00 8.48 -6.12
N ASN A 78 -12.77 8.83 -7.39
CA ASN A 78 -13.65 9.77 -8.09
C ASN A 78 -15.06 9.22 -8.38
N GLU A 79 -15.27 7.91 -8.27
CA GLU A 79 -16.60 7.28 -8.24
C GLU A 79 -17.48 7.75 -7.07
N HIS A 80 -16.85 8.27 -6.00
CA HIS A 80 -17.51 8.82 -4.83
C HIS A 80 -17.50 10.36 -4.80
N ALA A 81 -17.09 11.02 -5.90
CA ALA A 81 -17.02 12.49 -6.00
C ALA A 81 -18.38 13.20 -5.85
N TRP A 82 -19.48 12.47 -6.02
CA TRP A 82 -20.84 12.98 -5.80
C TRP A 82 -21.18 13.16 -4.31
N SER A 83 -20.41 12.53 -3.41
CA SER A 83 -20.61 12.64 -1.97
C SER A 83 -19.74 13.75 -1.36
N GLY A 84 -20.34 14.57 -0.50
CA GLY A 84 -19.60 15.57 0.26
C GLY A 84 -18.54 14.93 1.16
N GLY A 85 -17.35 15.52 1.20
CA GLY A 85 -16.23 15.07 2.05
C GLY A 85 -15.29 14.06 1.41
N THR A 86 -15.63 13.45 0.27
CA THR A 86 -14.70 12.60 -0.49
C THR A 86 -13.47 13.40 -0.89
N MET A 87 -12.27 12.84 -0.72
CA MET A 87 -11.01 13.42 -1.19
C MET A 87 -10.30 12.40 -2.08
N TRP A 88 -10.05 12.77 -3.34
CA TRP A 88 -9.55 11.83 -4.33
C TRP A 88 -8.44 12.41 -5.20
N LEU A 89 -7.52 11.53 -5.61
CA LEU A 89 -6.53 11.79 -6.65
C LEU A 89 -7.12 11.47 -8.03
N SER A 90 -6.59 12.12 -9.06
CA SER A 90 -6.80 11.63 -10.42
C SER A 90 -6.08 10.29 -10.62
N ALA A 91 -6.55 9.46 -11.55
CA ALA A 91 -5.85 8.23 -11.91
C ALA A 91 -4.40 8.49 -12.32
N GLN A 92 -4.14 9.54 -13.11
CA GLN A 92 -2.80 9.92 -13.52
C GLN A 92 -1.91 10.29 -12.34
N THR A 93 -2.44 11.08 -11.39
CA THR A 93 -1.71 11.45 -10.18
C THR A 93 -1.37 10.23 -9.33
N MET A 94 -2.33 9.33 -9.14
CA MET A 94 -2.09 8.10 -8.37
C MET A 94 -1.04 7.21 -9.04
N MET A 95 -1.09 7.03 -10.37
CA MET A 95 -0.07 6.29 -11.11
C MET A 95 1.33 6.90 -10.93
N SER A 96 1.45 8.23 -11.03
CA SER A 96 2.73 8.92 -10.80
C SER A 96 3.24 8.73 -9.37
N VAL A 97 2.37 8.81 -8.36
CA VAL A 97 2.73 8.56 -6.96
C VAL A 97 3.26 7.15 -6.77
N LEU A 98 2.58 6.14 -7.30
CA LEU A 98 3.01 4.73 -7.19
C LEU A 98 4.34 4.49 -7.94
N ASP A 99 4.53 5.11 -9.10
CA ASP A 99 5.79 5.05 -9.86
C ASP A 99 6.96 5.68 -9.08
N ASP A 100 6.76 6.85 -8.47
CA ASP A 100 7.79 7.55 -7.69
C ASP A 100 8.17 6.79 -6.42
N ILE A 101 7.20 6.22 -5.72
CA ILE A 101 7.46 5.37 -4.55
C ILE A 101 8.20 4.11 -4.97
N ALA A 102 7.78 3.45 -6.06
CA ALA A 102 8.44 2.24 -6.52
C ALA A 102 9.88 2.50 -6.99
N ARG A 103 10.13 3.61 -7.70
CA ARG A 103 11.47 4.09 -8.04
C ARG A 103 12.34 4.28 -6.80
N SER A 104 11.76 4.87 -5.76
CA SER A 104 12.44 5.09 -4.48
C SER A 104 12.77 3.77 -3.80
N VAL A 105 11.85 2.81 -3.76
CA VAL A 105 12.11 1.46 -3.23
C VAL A 105 13.19 0.74 -4.05
N ALA A 106 13.17 0.85 -5.37
CA ALA A 106 14.18 0.25 -6.25
C ALA A 106 15.60 0.79 -6.02
N SER A 107 15.73 2.00 -5.46
CA SER A 107 17.02 2.58 -5.06
C SER A 107 17.59 1.97 -3.77
N THR A 108 16.80 1.20 -3.02
CA THR A 108 17.22 0.49 -1.81
C THR A 108 17.69 -0.94 -2.12
N SER A 109 18.02 -1.74 -1.10
CA SER A 109 18.31 -3.18 -1.25
C SER A 109 17.05 -4.02 -1.51
N ALA A 110 15.86 -3.55 -1.12
CA ALA A 110 14.61 -4.31 -1.26
C ALA A 110 14.25 -4.56 -2.73
N ARG A 111 13.64 -5.70 -3.03
CA ARG A 111 13.23 -6.06 -4.41
C ARG A 111 11.78 -6.47 -4.54
N LYS A 112 11.00 -6.38 -3.47
CA LYS A 112 9.59 -6.78 -3.43
C LYS A 112 8.73 -5.63 -2.90
N ILE A 113 7.61 -5.34 -3.56
CA ILE A 113 6.58 -4.41 -3.07
C ILE A 113 5.25 -5.16 -2.98
N LEU A 114 4.53 -4.99 -1.88
CA LEU A 114 3.16 -5.45 -1.72
C LEU A 114 2.24 -4.23 -1.50
N PHE A 115 1.32 -3.99 -2.41
CA PHE A 115 0.24 -3.03 -2.22
C PHE A 115 -0.91 -3.70 -1.46
N VAL A 116 -1.28 -3.13 -0.31
CA VAL A 116 -2.43 -3.58 0.50
C VAL A 116 -3.58 -2.60 0.26
N ASN A 117 -4.50 -2.96 -0.63
CA ASN A 117 -5.52 -2.05 -1.13
C ASN A 117 -6.83 -2.15 -0.36
N GLY A 118 -7.19 -1.11 0.39
CA GLY A 118 -8.44 -1.00 1.13
C GLY A 118 -9.64 -0.59 0.26
N HIS A 119 -9.42 0.12 -0.84
CA HIS A 119 -10.49 0.70 -1.66
C HIS A 119 -10.68 -0.03 -3.00
N GLY A 120 -11.87 -0.58 -3.25
CA GLY A 120 -12.16 -1.38 -4.46
C GLY A 120 -11.87 -0.65 -5.78
N GLY A 121 -12.10 0.66 -5.85
CA GLY A 121 -11.88 1.48 -7.04
C GLY A 121 -10.44 1.58 -7.55
N ASN A 122 -9.48 1.16 -6.73
CA ASN A 122 -8.05 1.16 -7.04
C ASN A 122 -7.54 -0.18 -7.59
N SER A 123 -8.32 -1.25 -7.57
CA SER A 123 -7.86 -2.61 -7.90
C SER A 123 -7.27 -2.70 -9.31
N ALA A 124 -8.01 -2.27 -10.33
CA ALA A 124 -7.59 -2.32 -11.72
C ALA A 124 -6.35 -1.44 -11.99
N LEU A 125 -6.33 -0.22 -11.44
CA LEU A 125 -5.20 0.71 -11.57
C LEU A 125 -3.95 0.13 -10.94
N THR A 126 -4.04 -0.39 -9.72
CA THR A 126 -2.90 -0.95 -8.99
C THR A 126 -2.40 -2.24 -9.63
N ALA A 127 -3.29 -3.09 -10.14
CA ALA A 127 -2.93 -4.29 -10.88
C ALA A 127 -2.18 -3.97 -12.19
N MET A 128 -2.57 -2.90 -12.90
CA MET A 128 -1.83 -2.40 -14.05
C MET A 128 -0.45 -1.86 -13.63
N MET A 129 -0.41 -1.02 -12.59
CA MET A 129 0.85 -0.45 -12.07
C MET A 129 1.84 -1.51 -11.58
N ASN A 130 1.35 -2.63 -11.02
CA ASN A 130 2.21 -3.76 -10.68
C ASN A 130 3.06 -4.22 -11.89
N ARG A 131 2.46 -4.31 -13.07
CA ARG A 131 3.14 -4.76 -14.30
C ARG A 131 4.12 -3.70 -14.79
N GLU A 132 3.73 -2.44 -14.81
CA GLU A 132 4.59 -1.33 -15.23
C GLU A 132 5.83 -1.21 -14.33
N ILE A 133 5.63 -1.26 -13.01
CA ILE A 133 6.73 -1.19 -12.02
C ILE A 133 7.68 -2.39 -12.17
N ARG A 134 7.15 -3.60 -12.39
CA ARG A 134 7.95 -4.80 -12.65
C ARG A 134 8.87 -4.59 -13.85
N LEU A 135 8.33 -4.09 -14.96
CA LEU A 135 9.09 -3.88 -16.20
C LEU A 135 10.11 -2.76 -16.06
N LYS A 136 9.73 -1.64 -15.44
CA LYS A 136 10.56 -0.43 -15.36
C LYS A 136 11.70 -0.54 -14.36
N TYR A 137 11.47 -1.21 -13.22
CA TYR A 137 12.43 -1.22 -12.11
C TYR A 137 12.94 -2.61 -11.72
N GLY A 138 12.45 -3.68 -12.36
CA GLY A 138 12.86 -5.06 -12.03
C GLY A 138 12.43 -5.52 -10.62
N LEU A 139 11.44 -4.84 -10.02
CA LEU A 139 10.85 -5.22 -8.74
C LEU A 139 9.85 -6.36 -8.91
N GLN A 140 9.65 -7.18 -7.89
CA GLN A 140 8.51 -8.08 -7.78
C GLN A 140 7.37 -7.34 -7.07
N THR A 141 6.19 -7.25 -7.68
CA THR A 141 5.09 -6.44 -7.16
C THR A 141 3.80 -7.23 -6.98
N PHE A 142 3.15 -7.08 -5.85
CA PHE A 142 1.96 -7.85 -5.48
C PHE A 142 0.83 -6.92 -5.09
N LEU A 143 -0.41 -7.37 -5.29
CA LEU A 143 -1.62 -6.70 -4.84
C LEU A 143 -2.38 -7.66 -3.93
N ALA A 144 -2.77 -7.17 -2.76
CA ALA A 144 -3.66 -7.86 -1.84
C ALA A 144 -4.77 -6.92 -1.38
N HIS A 145 -5.88 -7.49 -0.95
CA HIS A 145 -7.01 -6.76 -0.38
C HIS A 145 -7.31 -7.31 1.02
N PRO A 146 -7.66 -6.43 2.00
CA PRO A 146 -8.19 -6.85 3.30
C PRO A 146 -9.43 -7.75 3.19
N HIS A 147 -10.26 -7.48 2.19
CA HIS A 147 -11.39 -8.28 1.76
C HIS A 147 -11.36 -8.34 0.24
N MET A 148 -11.48 -9.53 -0.35
CA MET A 148 -11.48 -9.69 -1.79
C MET A 148 -12.70 -8.97 -2.39
N PRO A 149 -12.52 -7.95 -3.24
CA PRO A 149 -13.64 -7.27 -3.89
C PRO A 149 -14.34 -8.17 -4.91
N ALA A 150 -15.62 -7.92 -5.20
CA ALA A 150 -16.41 -8.69 -6.16
C ALA A 150 -15.78 -8.72 -7.57
N ASP A 151 -15.19 -7.61 -8.02
CA ASP A 151 -14.50 -7.52 -9.32
C ASP A 151 -13.15 -8.27 -9.36
N GLN A 152 -12.69 -8.77 -8.21
CA GLN A 152 -11.50 -9.61 -8.06
C GLN A 152 -11.86 -11.06 -7.68
N GLY A 153 -13.14 -11.46 -7.79
CA GLY A 153 -13.61 -12.81 -7.46
C GLY A 153 -13.96 -13.02 -5.99
N GLY A 154 -14.13 -11.94 -5.21
CA GLY A 154 -14.75 -11.98 -3.89
C GLY A 154 -16.25 -12.22 -3.94
N SER A 155 -16.80 -12.68 -2.81
CA SER A 155 -18.23 -12.95 -2.59
C SER A 155 -18.89 -11.84 -1.78
#